data_AF-A0A7W9CYJ5-F1
#
_entry.id   AF-A0A7W9CYJ5-F1
#
_cell.length_a   1.000
_cell.length_b   1.000
_cell.length_c   1.000
_cell.angle_alpha   90.00
_cell.angle_beta   90.00
_cell.angle_gamma   90.00
#
_symmetry.space_group_name_H-M   'P 1'
#
loop_
_entity.id
_entity.type
_entity.pdbx_description
1 polymer ?
#
loop_
_entity_poly.entity_id
_entity_poly.type
_entity_poly.pdbx_seq_one_letter_code
_entity_poly.pdbx_strand_id
1 'polypeptide(L)'
;MGVSFLDDDLREYVEYVFAGGSPGVLFLQRATHREYVGGTDQVDNGSTYYFKQDGSLVISRQYFNPHRAEKSNATADVSANYSRKPDFGHYEDLVRIERS
;
A
#
# COMPACT_ATOMS: atom_id res chain seq x y z
N MET A 1 -3.00 -10.91 1.98
CA MET A 1 -1.79 -11.20 1.18
C MET A 1 -1.00 -9.90 1.07
N GLY A 2 0.31 -9.93 1.31
CA GLY A 2 1.18 -8.75 1.24
C GLY A 2 2.12 -8.83 0.03
N VAL A 3 2.36 -7.71 -0.63
CA VAL A 3 3.39 -7.54 -1.66
C VAL A 3 4.22 -6.33 -1.26
N SER A 4 5.54 -6.50 -1.23
CA SER A 4 6.47 -5.47 -0.82
C SER A 4 7.45 -5.17 -1.95
N PHE A 5 7.75 -3.90 -2.14
CA PHE A 5 8.76 -3.43 -3.08
C PHE A 5 9.93 -2.90 -2.28
N LEU A 6 11.12 -3.29 -2.70
CA LEU A 6 12.37 -2.93 -2.05
C LEU A 6 13.08 -1.86 -2.87
N ASP A 7 13.68 -0.89 -2.19
CA ASP A 7 14.56 0.08 -2.82
C ASP A 7 15.97 -0.51 -3.08
N ASP A 8 16.88 0.32 -3.58
CA ASP A 8 18.26 -0.08 -3.90
C ASP A 8 19.05 -0.56 -2.67
N ASP A 9 18.65 -0.13 -1.47
CA ASP A 9 19.23 -0.54 -0.18
C ASP A 9 18.50 -1.76 0.42
N LEU A 10 17.59 -2.39 -0.35
CA LEU A 10 16.77 -3.55 0.04
C LEU A 10 15.75 -3.26 1.16
N ARG A 11 15.35 -1.99 1.34
CA ARG A 11 14.37 -1.57 2.34
C ARG A 11 12.97 -1.53 1.74
N GLU A 12 11.95 -1.88 2.52
CA GLU A 12 10.55 -1.83 2.07
C GLU A 12 10.03 -0.39 2.00
N TYR A 13 10.02 0.18 0.79
CA TYR A 13 9.48 1.52 0.55
C TYR A 13 8.01 1.51 0.09
N VAL A 14 7.50 0.40 -0.45
CA VAL A 14 6.07 0.22 -0.72
C VAL A 14 5.58 -1.13 -0.20
N GLU A 15 4.45 -1.13 0.50
CA GLU A 15 3.71 -2.33 0.89
C GLU A 15 2.28 -2.24 0.36
N TYR A 16 1.82 -3.30 -0.31
CA TYR A 16 0.43 -3.51 -0.63
C TYR A 16 -0.13 -4.67 0.16
N VAL A 17 -1.26 -4.45 0.83
CA VAL A 17 -1.99 -5.50 1.52
C VAL A 17 -3.35 -5.67 0.88
N PHE A 18 -3.58 -6.90 0.43
CA PHE A 18 -4.82 -7.36 -0.15
C PHE A 18 -5.62 -8.18 0.86
N ALA A 19 -6.90 -7.86 1.01
CA ALA A 19 -7.88 -8.65 1.73
C ALA A 19 -8.64 -9.59 0.79
N GLY A 20 -9.09 -10.72 1.30
CA GLY A 20 -10.05 -11.57 0.58
C GLY A 20 -11.43 -10.92 0.64
N GLY A 21 -12.05 -10.73 -0.53
CA GLY A 21 -13.45 -10.33 -0.65
C GLY A 21 -14.31 -11.55 -0.96
N SER A 22 -14.80 -11.62 -2.19
CA SER A 22 -15.48 -12.79 -2.74
C SER A 22 -14.51 -13.98 -2.94
N PRO A 23 -15.02 -15.23 -3.04
CA PRO A 23 -14.18 -16.38 -3.37
C PRO A 23 -13.35 -16.13 -4.64
N GLY A 24 -12.04 -16.29 -4.54
CA GLY A 24 -11.12 -16.08 -5.67
C GLY A 24 -10.79 -14.63 -6.02
N VAL A 25 -11.27 -13.65 -5.24
CA VAL A 25 -11.00 -12.22 -5.47
C VAL A 25 -10.27 -11.58 -4.29
N LEU A 26 -9.24 -10.82 -4.61
CA LEU A 26 -8.48 -10.00 -3.70
C LEU A 26 -8.84 -8.53 -3.91
N PHE A 27 -8.89 -7.78 -2.82
CA PHE A 27 -9.10 -6.34 -2.81
C PHE A 27 -7.91 -5.65 -2.14
N LEU A 28 -7.29 -4.68 -2.80
CA LEU A 28 -6.24 -3.84 -2.25
C LEU A 28 -6.83 -2.93 -1.15
N GLN A 29 -6.71 -3.37 0.11
CA GLN A 29 -7.26 -2.64 1.25
C GLN A 29 -6.27 -1.63 1.83
N ARG A 30 -4.97 -1.84 1.64
CA ARG A 30 -3.92 -0.97 2.17
C ARG A 30 -2.78 -0.80 1.21
N ALA A 31 -2.33 0.43 1.04
CA ALA A 31 -1.05 0.76 0.44
C ALA A 31 -0.26 1.61 1.43
N THR A 32 0.99 1.27 1.69
CA THR A 32 1.91 2.06 2.51
C THR A 32 3.11 2.44 1.66
N HIS A 33 3.43 3.73 1.62
CA HIS A 33 4.68 4.26 1.08
C HIS A 33 5.55 4.75 2.24
N ARG A 34 6.83 4.45 2.24
CA ARG A 34 7.81 4.90 3.23
C ARG A 34 8.95 5.61 2.55
N GLU A 35 9.39 6.69 3.17
CA GLU A 35 10.57 7.44 2.78
C GLU A 35 11.60 7.32 3.91
N TYR A 36 12.86 7.16 3.53
CA TYR A 36 13.98 6.97 4.46
C TYR A 36 14.88 8.19 4.49
N VAL A 37 15.54 8.42 5.62
CA VAL A 37 16.51 9.51 5.78
C VAL A 37 17.78 9.14 5.00
N GLY A 38 17.87 9.61 3.75
CA GLY A 38 19.00 9.33 2.87
C GLY A 38 19.30 7.83 2.78
N GLY A 39 20.59 7.46 2.75
CA GLY A 39 21.05 6.06 2.74
C GLY A 39 21.03 5.38 4.11
N THR A 40 20.16 5.78 5.04
CA THR A 40 20.04 5.14 6.37
C THR A 40 18.76 4.31 6.47
N ASP A 41 18.73 3.33 7.37
CA ASP A 41 17.52 2.54 7.63
C ASP A 41 16.45 3.27 8.44
N GLN A 42 16.66 4.56 8.75
CA GLN A 42 15.72 5.36 9.51
C GLN A 42 14.59 5.85 8.60
N VAL A 43 13.34 5.50 8.93
CA VAL A 43 12.15 6.04 8.26
C VAL A 43 12.02 7.53 8.62
N ASP A 44 11.97 8.38 7.59
CA ASP A 44 11.69 9.80 7.73
C ASP A 44 10.18 10.04 7.89
N ASN A 45 9.41 9.46 6.96
CA ASN A 45 7.97 9.54 6.95
C ASN A 45 7.33 8.34 6.24
N GLY A 46 6.03 8.17 6.46
CA GLY A 46 5.24 7.15 5.78
C GLY A 46 3.80 7.60 5.58
N SER A 47 3.25 7.27 4.41
CA SER A 47 1.85 7.49 4.06
C SER A 47 1.16 6.15 3.88
N THR A 48 0.07 5.93 4.59
CA THR A 48 -0.76 4.73 4.48
C THR A 48 -2.17 5.09 4.03
N TYR A 49 -2.61 4.44 2.97
CA TYR A 49 -3.91 4.58 2.33
C TYR A 49 -4.73 3.35 2.67
N TYR A 50 -5.86 3.54 3.33
CA TYR A 50 -6.81 2.47 3.67
C TYR A 50 -8.04 2.61 2.79
N PHE A 51 -8.14 1.73 1.79
CA PHE A 51 -9.26 1.71 0.86
C PHE A 51 -10.38 0.85 1.40
N LYS A 52 -11.62 1.26 1.15
CA LYS A 52 -12.82 0.45 1.34
C LYS A 52 -13.50 0.17 0.02
N GLN A 53 -14.22 -0.94 -0.04
CA GLN A 53 -14.96 -1.36 -1.24
C GLN A 53 -16.07 -0.38 -1.63
N ASP A 54 -16.54 0.44 -0.69
CA ASP A 54 -17.52 1.51 -0.93
C ASP A 54 -16.91 2.80 -1.51
N GLY A 55 -15.61 2.81 -1.80
CA GLY A 55 -14.88 3.97 -2.30
C GLY A 55 -14.39 4.94 -1.21
N SER A 56 -14.68 4.69 0.07
CA SER A 56 -14.11 5.49 1.16
C SER A 56 -12.61 5.24 1.27
N LEU A 57 -11.86 6.32 1.48
CA LEU A 57 -10.42 6.30 1.68
C LEU A 57 -10.06 6.99 2.99
N VAL A 58 -9.24 6.34 3.82
CA VAL A 58 -8.58 6.98 4.95
C VAL A 58 -7.09 7.08 4.64
N ILE A 59 -6.55 8.29 4.73
CA ILE A 59 -5.12 8.55 4.54
C ILE A 59 -4.53 8.84 5.92
N SER A 60 -3.50 8.09 6.30
CA SER A 60 -2.72 8.31 7.51
C SER A 60 -1.29 8.64 7.12
N ARG A 61 -0.79 9.80 7.53
CA ARG A 61 0.62 10.19 7.34
C ARG A 61 1.31 10.25 8.68
N GLN A 62 2.51 9.71 8.76
CA GLN A 62 3.34 9.72 9.95
C GLN A 62 4.71 10.28 9.57
N TYR A 63 5.19 11.26 10.32
CA TYR A 63 6.53 11.82 10.16
C TYR A 63 7.25 11.63 11.50
N PHE A 64 8.54 11.29 11.44
CA PHE A 64 9.29 10.93 12.63
C PHE A 64 10.24 12.03 13.10
N ASN A 65 10.55 13.03 12.27
CA ASN A 65 11.46 14.12 12.63
C ASN A 65 11.04 15.50 12.03
N PRO A 66 10.38 16.40 12.80
CA PRO A 66 9.80 16.18 14.12
C PRO A 66 8.61 15.22 14.06
N HIS A 67 8.33 14.55 15.18
CA HIS A 67 7.22 13.60 15.25
C HIS A 67 5.86 14.28 15.06
N ARG A 68 5.10 13.88 14.04
CA ARG A 68 3.71 14.30 13.84
C ARG A 68 2.94 13.22 13.09
N ALA A 69 1.63 13.17 13.32
CA ALA A 69 0.73 12.28 12.61
C ALA A 69 -0.47 13.08 12.07
N GLU A 70 -0.87 12.77 10.86
CA GLU A 70 -2.02 13.36 10.18
C GLU A 70 -2.96 12.25 9.75
N LYS A 71 -4.26 12.50 9.85
CA LYS A 71 -5.28 11.60 9.33
C LYS A 71 -6.33 12.40 8.58
N SER A 72 -6.65 11.99 7.36
CA SER A 72 -7.71 12.58 6.56
C SER A 72 -8.62 11.49 5.98
N ASN A 73 -9.85 11.90 5.65
CA ASN A 73 -10.80 11.06 4.93
C ASN A 73 -11.01 11.65 3.54
N ALA A 74 -11.14 10.79 2.55
CA ALA A 74 -11.39 11.12 1.16
C ALA A 74 -12.24 10.03 0.50
N THR A 75 -12.49 10.18 -0.79
CA THR A 75 -13.04 9.14 -1.65
C THR A 75 -12.05 8.81 -2.76
N ALA A 76 -12.10 7.58 -3.26
CA ALA A 76 -11.29 7.12 -4.39
C ALA A 76 -12.13 6.22 -5.29
N ASP A 77 -11.85 6.23 -6.59
CA ASP A 77 -12.27 5.14 -7.46
C ASP A 77 -11.45 3.89 -7.09
N VAL A 78 -12.14 2.82 -6.69
CA VAL A 78 -11.52 1.57 -6.25
C VAL A 78 -11.78 0.43 -7.25
N SER A 79 -12.26 0.74 -8.44
CA SER A 79 -12.50 -0.26 -9.50
C SER A 79 -11.23 -1.04 -9.87
N ALA A 80 -10.07 -0.38 -9.87
CA ALA A 80 -8.77 -0.98 -10.12
C ALA A 80 -8.15 -1.73 -8.92
N ASN A 81 -8.76 -1.64 -7.73
CA ASN A 81 -8.23 -2.28 -6.52
C ASN A 81 -8.56 -3.78 -6.42
N TYR A 82 -9.28 -4.33 -7.40
CA TYR A 82 -9.62 -5.75 -7.43
C TYR A 82 -8.63 -6.54 -8.28
N SER A 83 -8.25 -7.72 -7.81
CA SER A 83 -7.43 -8.65 -8.56
C SER A 83 -7.91 -10.07 -8.32
N ARG A 84 -7.72 -10.95 -9.30
CA ARG A 84 -7.97 -12.38 -9.06
C ARG A 84 -6.93 -12.90 -8.08
N LYS A 85 -7.33 -13.84 -7.23
CA LYS A 85 -6.37 -14.56 -6.41
C LYS A 85 -5.45 -15.34 -7.37
N PRO A 86 -4.13 -15.12 -7.33
CA PRO A 86 -3.22 -15.74 -8.27
C PRO A 86 -3.03 -17.21 -7.91
N ASP A 87 -2.81 -18.02 -8.94
CA ASP A 87 -2.18 -19.32 -8.78
C ASP A 87 -0.71 -19.14 -8.42
N PHE A 88 -0.11 -20.16 -7.80
CA PHE A 88 1.29 -20.10 -7.42
C PHE A 88 2.17 -19.90 -8.66
N GLY A 89 3.02 -18.86 -8.62
CA GLY A 89 3.90 -18.48 -9.74
C GLY A 89 3.33 -17.45 -10.72
N HIS A 90 2.06 -17.03 -10.58
CA HIS A 90 1.39 -16.09 -11.49
C HIS A 90 0.97 -14.79 -10.78
N TYR A 91 1.95 -14.00 -10.33
CA TYR A 91 1.73 -12.81 -9.48
C TYR A 91 1.71 -11.48 -10.23
N GLU A 92 1.70 -11.48 -11.56
CA GLU A 92 1.90 -10.31 -12.43
C GLU A 92 0.85 -9.22 -12.19
N ASP A 93 -0.37 -9.62 -11.79
CA ASP A 93 -1.44 -8.68 -11.44
C ASP A 93 -1.21 -8.00 -10.08
N LEU A 94 -0.49 -8.65 -9.16
CA LEU A 94 -0.24 -8.12 -7.81
C LEU A 94 1.04 -7.27 -7.77
N VAL A 95 2.07 -7.66 -8.53
CA VAL A 95 3.40 -7.00 -8.55
C VAL A 95 3.41 -5.84 -9.55
N ARG A 96 2.62 -4.81 -9.27
CA ARG A 96 2.58 -3.56 -10.04
C ARG A 96 2.78 -2.37 -9.11
N ILE A 97 3.88 -1.64 -9.30
CA ILE A 97 4.23 -0.50 -8.46
C ILE A 97 3.38 0.74 -8.77
N GLU A 98 3.07 0.98 -10.04
CA GLU A 98 2.12 1.99 -10.45
C GLU A 98 0.74 1.34 -10.63
N ARG A 99 -0.26 1.88 -9.94
CA ARG A 99 -1.66 1.48 -10.04
C ARG A 99 -2.47 2.73 -10.36
N SER A 100 -3.09 2.75 -11.54
CA SER A 100 -3.91 3.84 -12.09
C SER A 100 -5.40 3.59 -11.92
#